data_AF-A0A835X4J7-F1
#
_entry.id   AF-A0A835X4J7-F1
#
_cell.length_a   1.000
_cell.length_b   1.000
_cell.length_c   1.000
_cell.angle_alpha   90.00
_cell.angle_beta   90.00
_cell.angle_gamma   90.00
#
_symmetry.space_group_name_H-M   'P 1'
#
loop_
_entity.id
_entity.type
_entity.pdbx_description
1 polymer ?
#
loop_
_entity_poly.entity_id
_entity_poly.type
_entity_poly.pdbx_seq_one_letter_code
_entity_poly.pdbx_strand_id
1 'polypeptide(L)' 'MKGDKKPKYIKGNPISLIDPPLGCRFIDRCPQAMEKCKKNPPQFKTDSGYSLCWLYE' A
#
# COMPACT_ATOMS: atom_id res chain seq x y z
N MET A 1 29.05 -5.22 25.69
CA MET A 1 27.73 -5.15 26.35
C MET A 1 26.74 -4.58 25.33
N LYS A 2 25.77 -5.37 24.84
CA LYS A 2 24.86 -4.97 23.76
C LYS A 2 23.83 -3.99 24.32
N GLY A 3 23.73 -2.81 23.69
CA GLY A 3 22.89 -1.72 24.14
C GLY A 3 21.40 -2.06 24.17
N ASP A 4 20.80 -1.76 25.32
CA ASP A 4 19.40 -1.90 25.71
C ASP A 4 18.41 -1.02 24.91
N LYS A 5 18.50 -1.01 23.58
CA LYS A 5 17.52 -0.31 22.74
C LYS A 5 16.39 -1.26 22.39
N LYS A 6 15.33 -1.24 23.20
CA LYS A 6 14.06 -1.90 22.89
C LYS A 6 13.55 -1.37 21.53
N PRO A 7 13.31 -2.22 20.52
CA PRO A 7 12.79 -1.78 19.24
C PRO A 7 11.41 -1.16 19.43
N LYS A 8 11.21 0.05 18.89
CA LYS A 8 9.89 0.70 18.85
C LYS A 8 9.03 -0.02 17.83
N TYR A 9 7.99 -0.70 18.29
CA TYR A 9 6.97 -1.32 17.44
C TYR A 9 5.97 -0.28 16.94
N ILE A 10 5.55 -0.44 15.69
CA ILE A 10 4.47 0.35 15.08
C ILE A 10 3.15 -0.21 15.60
N LYS A 11 2.27 0.66 16.15
CA LYS A 11 0.93 0.25 16.59
C LYS A 11 0.04 -0.03 15.38
N GLY A 12 -0.53 -1.22 15.30
CA GLY A 12 -1.53 -1.62 14.29
C GLY A 12 -1.51 -3.12 14.02
N ASN A 13 -2.66 -3.71 13.67
CA ASN A 13 -2.73 -5.10 13.24
C ASN A 13 -2.40 -5.18 11.74
N PRO A 14 -1.59 -6.16 11.30
CA PRO A 14 -1.41 -6.43 9.89
C PRO A 14 -2.79 -6.73 9.28
N ILE A 15 -3.09 -6.12 8.14
CA ILE A 15 -4.29 -6.48 7.38
C ILE A 15 -4.25 -7.98 7.07
N SER A 16 -5.40 -8.64 7.19
CA SER A 16 -5.50 -10.05 6.85
C SER A 16 -5.13 -10.23 5.38
N LEU A 17 -4.08 -11.02 5.11
CA LEU A 17 -3.67 -11.39 3.75
C LEU A 17 -4.64 -12.39 3.10
N ILE A 18 -5.66 -12.83 3.85
CA ILE A 18 -6.61 -13.87 3.43
C ILE A 18 -7.63 -13.31 2.43
N ASP A 19 -8.04 -12.04 2.58
CA ASP A 19 -9.03 -11.40 1.72
C ASP A 19 -8.47 -10.07 1.17
N PRO A 20 -7.49 -10.14 0.24
CA PRO A 20 -7.00 -8.93 -0.39
C PRO A 20 -8.17 -8.31 -1.20
N PRO A 21 -8.50 -7.03 -0.96
CA PRO A 21 -9.56 -6.38 -1.71
C PRO A 21 -9.23 -6.41 -3.20
N LEU A 22 -10.23 -6.69 -4.03
CA LEU A 22 -10.11 -6.65 -5.48
C LEU A 22 -9.69 -5.23 -5.91
N GLY A 23 -8.57 -5.12 -6.64
CA GLY A 23 -8.02 -3.83 -7.08
C GLY A 23 -6.89 -3.30 -6.20
N CYS A 24 -6.92 -1.99 -5.93
CA CYS A 24 -5.88 -1.31 -5.15
C CYS A 24 -5.96 -1.71 -3.67
N ARG A 25 -4.94 -2.42 -3.18
CA ARG A 25 -4.79 -2.84 -1.77
C ARG A 25 -4.82 -1.71 -0.74
N PHE A 26 -4.64 -0.48 -1.19
CA PHE A 26 -4.63 0.70 -0.35
C PHE A 26 -5.94 1.49 -0.40
N ILE A 27 -6.97 1.03 -1.11
CA ILE A 27 -8.21 1.79 -1.32
C ILE A 27 -8.85 2.29 -0.02
N ASP A 28 -8.95 1.43 1.01
CA ASP A 28 -9.53 1.81 2.32
C ASP A 28 -8.69 2.83 3.11
N ARG A 29 -7.41 3.00 2.75
CA ARG A 29 -6.49 3.90 3.47
C ARG A 29 -5.91 5.03 2.61
N CYS A 30 -6.24 5.08 1.32
CA CYS A 30 -5.67 6.04 0.39
C CYS A 30 -6.54 7.31 0.35
N PRO A 31 -6.00 8.50 0.67
CA PRO A 31 -6.76 9.75 0.59
C PRO A 31 -7.10 10.17 -0.84
N GLN A 32 -6.49 9.53 -1.84
CA GLN A 32 -6.74 9.74 -3.27
C GLN A 32 -7.46 8.52 -3.89
N ALA A 33 -8.13 7.72 -3.05
CA ALA A 33 -8.96 6.63 -3.51
C ALA A 33 -10.08 7.15 -4.42
N MET A 34 -10.31 6.43 -5.51
CA MET A 34 -11.31 6.75 -6.52
C MET A 34 -11.99 5.46 -6.96
N GLU A 35 -13.16 5.56 -7.59
CA GLU A 35 -13.92 4.39 -8.03
C GLU A 35 -13.09 3.46 -8.93
N LYS A 36 -12.21 4.00 -9.78
CA LYS A 36 -11.29 3.20 -10.61
C LYS A 36 -10.29 2.37 -9.80
N CYS A 37 -9.96 2.77 -8.57
CA CYS A 37 -9.09 2.01 -7.66
C CYS A 37 -9.71 0.68 -7.20
N LYS A 38 -11.02 0.45 -7.38
CA LYS A 38 -11.64 -0.88 -7.20
C LYS A 38 -11.23 -1.88 -8.27
N LYS A 39 -10.58 -1.44 -9.35
CA LYS A 39 -9.96 -2.28 -10.38
C LYS A 39 -8.45 -2.25 -10.26
N ASN A 40 -7.80 -3.32 -10.70
CA ASN A 40 -6.34 -3.41 -10.73
C ASN A 40 -5.76 -2.42 -11.75
N PRO A 41 -4.92 -1.47 -11.33
CA PRO A 41 -4.23 -0.56 -12.24
C PRO A 41 -3.18 -1.28 -13.08
N PRO A 42 -2.91 -0.78 -14.30
CA PRO A 42 -1.74 -1.19 -15.04
C PRO A 42 -0.45 -0.70 -14.37
N GLN A 43 0.68 -1.22 -14.81
CA GLN A 43 1.99 -0.84 -14.32
C GLN A 43 2.45 0.43 -15.01
N PHE A 44 2.40 1.57 -14.31
CA PHE A 44 2.91 2.85 -14.78
C PHE A 44 4.41 2.93 -14.53
N LYS A 45 5.19 3.42 -15.49
CA LYS A 45 6.62 3.65 -15.33
C LYS A 45 6.85 5.04 -14.76
N THR A 46 7.58 5.14 -13.66
CA THR A 46 8.03 6.40 -13.06
C THR A 46 9.55 6.52 -13.21
N ASP A 47 10.10 7.71 -12.97
CA ASP A 47 11.56 7.93 -13.01
C ASP A 47 12.34 7.00 -12.08
N SER A 48 11.72 6.59 -10.97
CA SER A 48 12.32 5.74 -9.94
C SER A 48 11.93 4.27 -10.05
N GLY A 49 11.12 3.86 -11.04
CA GLY A 49 10.69 2.48 -11.20
C GLY A 49 9.29 2.33 -11.75
N TYR A 50 8.44 1.61 -11.02
CA TYR A 50 7.08 1.32 -11.45
C TYR A 50 6.08 1.55 -10.33
N SER A 51 4.93 2.09 -10.71
CA SER A 51 3.81 2.39 -9.83
C SER A 51 2.56 1.68 -10.33
N LEU A 52 1.85 0.98 -9.45
CA LEU A 52 0.53 0.41 -9.70
C LEU A 52 -0.53 1.36 -9.15
N CYS A 53 -0.46 2.64 -9.49
CA CYS A 53 -1.37 3.64 -8.97
C CYS A 53 -2.00 4.42 -10.13
N TRP A 54 -3.33 4.49 -10.13
CA TRP A 54 -4.13 5.22 -11.11
C TRP A 54 -3.90 6.73 -11.17
N LEU A 55 -3.09 7.29 -10.26
CA LEU A 55 -2.66 8.69 -10.27
C LEU A 55 -1.59 8.98 -11.32
N TYR A 56 -0.93 7.95 -11.86
CA TYR A 56 0.12 8.07 -12.88
C TYR A 56 -0.39 7.76 -14.29
N GLU A 57 -1.71 7.75 -14.48
CA GLU A 57 -2.35 7.71 -15.80
C GLU A 57 -2.04 8.96 -16.62
#